data_AF-A0A3D4BKM8-F1
#
_entry.id   AF-A0A3D4BKM8-F1
#
_cell.length_a   1.000
_cell.length_b   1.000
_cell.length_c   1.000
_cell.angle_alpha   90.00
_cell.angle_beta   90.00
_cell.angle_gamma   90.00
#
_symmetry.space_group_name_H-M   'P 1'
#
loop_
_entity.id
_entity.type
_entity.pdbx_description
1 polymer ?
#
loop_
_entity_poly.entity_id
_entity_poly.type
_entity_poly.pdbx_seq_one_letter_code
_entity_poly.pdbx_strand_id
1 'polypeptide(L)'
;MEFNCNFIKIFGMDSKMKTRLQSLQHLFVALILIPKGYDKIAHHYNLIGWIILLMGIVALGYFIYQKTVKRSNHFLAIGMHLFESIALFLTTYVYFIEGKTFLPYITGLAGIGFLIATMVHLKHSRKKEEL
;
A
#
# COMPACT_ATOMS: atom_id res chain seq x y z
N MET A 1 -14.88 27.04 2.65
CA MET A 1 -14.49 25.79 3.34
C MET A 1 -15.66 24.81 3.22
N GLU A 2 -16.00 24.32 2.02
CA GLU A 2 -17.28 23.59 1.78
C GLU A 2 -17.22 22.47 0.72
N PHE A 3 -16.10 22.30 0.00
CA PHE A 3 -16.04 21.35 -1.12
C PHE A 3 -15.86 19.87 -0.72
N ASN A 4 -15.59 19.55 0.55
CA ASN A 4 -15.25 18.19 0.96
C ASN A 4 -16.41 17.39 1.57
N CYS A 5 -17.52 18.06 1.92
CA CYS A 5 -18.68 17.36 2.52
C CYS A 5 -19.62 16.77 1.45
N ASN A 6 -19.70 17.38 0.25
CA ASN A 6 -20.58 16.90 -0.82
C ASN A 6 -19.98 15.75 -1.66
N PHE A 7 -18.66 15.69 -1.85
CA PHE A 7 -18.05 14.61 -2.64
C PHE A 7 -18.09 13.25 -1.92
N ILE A 8 -18.04 13.25 -0.58
CA ILE A 8 -18.12 12.04 0.24
C ILE A 8 -19.57 11.54 0.40
N LYS A 9 -20.57 12.44 0.33
CA LYS A 9 -22.00 12.09 0.45
C LYS A 9 -22.55 11.39 -0.80
N ILE A 10 -22.00 11.68 -1.99
CA ILE A 10 -22.39 11.03 -3.25
C ILE A 10 -22.00 9.54 -3.28
N PHE A 11 -20.99 9.12 -2.51
CA PHE A 11 -20.49 7.74 -2.53
C PHE A 11 -20.97 6.85 -1.37
N GLY A 12 -21.95 7.28 -0.57
CA GLY A 12 -22.70 6.40 0.36
C GLY A 12 -21.86 5.43 1.21
N MET A 13 -20.64 5.82 1.60
CA MET A 13 -19.67 4.88 2.19
C MET A 13 -19.53 5.11 3.69
N ASP A 14 -20.13 4.20 4.46
CA ASP A 14 -20.07 4.12 5.93
C ASP A 14 -18.63 4.15 6.45
N SER A 15 -18.39 4.90 7.53
CA SER A 15 -17.05 5.15 8.08
C SER A 15 -16.33 3.88 8.57
N LYS A 16 -17.07 2.80 8.92
CA LYS A 16 -16.49 1.47 9.22
C LYS A 16 -16.02 0.71 7.98
N MET A 17 -16.57 1.04 6.81
CA MET A 17 -16.24 0.36 5.56
C MET A 17 -14.91 0.87 4.97
N LYS A 18 -14.58 2.15 5.18
CA LYS A 18 -13.28 2.74 4.75
C LYS A 18 -12.08 2.11 5.45
N THR A 19 -12.17 1.87 6.76
CA THR A 19 -11.11 1.22 7.54
C THR A 19 -10.91 -0.24 7.12
N ARG A 20 -11.99 -0.93 6.75
CA ARG A 20 -11.92 -2.29 6.18
C ARG A 20 -11.28 -2.32 4.79
N LEU A 21 -11.61 -1.35 3.92
CA LEU A 21 -11.01 -1.26 2.59
C LEU A 21 -9.50 -1.03 2.66
N GLN A 22 -9.04 -0.11 3.53
CA GLN A 22 -7.61 0.12 3.73
C GLN A 22 -6.90 -1.13 4.26
N SER A 23 -7.52 -1.83 5.21
CA SER A 23 -6.95 -3.08 5.72
C SER A 23 -6.87 -4.17 4.65
N LEU A 24 -7.89 -4.28 3.79
CA LEU A 24 -7.88 -5.24 2.68
C LEU A 24 -6.80 -4.94 1.64
N GLN A 25 -6.52 -3.66 1.35
CA GLN A 25 -5.46 -3.33 0.40
C GLN A 25 -4.08 -3.83 0.88
N HIS A 26 -3.81 -3.72 2.19
CA HIS A 26 -2.56 -4.21 2.79
C HIS A 26 -2.39 -5.73 2.61
N LEU A 27 -3.51 -6.45 2.74
CA LEU A 27 -3.55 -7.90 2.49
C LEU A 27 -3.29 -8.22 1.02
N PHE A 28 -3.91 -7.50 0.08
CA PHE A 28 -3.69 -7.70 -1.36
C PHE A 28 -2.24 -7.44 -1.77
N VAL A 29 -1.63 -6.37 -1.25
CA VAL A 29 -0.22 -6.04 -1.52
C VAL A 29 0.69 -7.15 -1.00
N ALA A 30 0.49 -7.61 0.24
CA ALA A 30 1.24 -8.75 0.79
C ALA A 30 1.06 -10.03 -0.05
N LEU A 31 -0.17 -10.33 -0.48
CA LEU A 31 -0.50 -11.52 -1.25
C LEU A 31 0.09 -11.50 -2.68
N ILE A 32 0.36 -10.32 -3.23
CA ILE A 32 1.08 -10.16 -4.52
C ILE A 32 2.60 -10.24 -4.30
N LEU A 33 3.12 -9.60 -3.25
CA LEU A 33 4.56 -9.51 -2.98
C LEU A 33 5.17 -10.85 -2.54
N ILE A 34 4.49 -11.63 -1.69
CA ILE A 34 5.05 -12.86 -1.11
C ILE A 34 5.32 -13.94 -2.18
N PRO A 35 4.35 -14.33 -3.03
CA PRO A 35 4.60 -15.32 -4.08
C PRO A 35 5.64 -14.81 -5.07
N LYS A 36 5.66 -13.49 -5.33
CA LYS A 36 6.58 -12.91 -6.29
C LYS A 36 8.02 -12.83 -5.79
N GLY A 37 8.22 -12.49 -4.52
CA GLY A 37 9.53 -12.55 -3.87
C GLY A 37 10.07 -13.98 -3.87
N TYR A 38 9.22 -14.97 -3.59
CA TYR A 38 9.59 -16.40 -3.61
C TYR A 38 10.01 -16.88 -5.02
N ASP A 39 9.20 -16.56 -6.03
CA ASP A 39 9.48 -16.86 -7.46
C ASP A 39 10.84 -16.30 -7.90
N LYS A 40 11.18 -15.10 -7.41
CA LYS A 40 12.42 -14.40 -7.78
C LYS A 40 13.67 -14.92 -7.06
N ILE A 41 13.52 -15.38 -5.82
CA ILE A 41 14.58 -16.10 -5.08
C ILE A 41 14.96 -17.39 -5.83
N ALA A 42 13.98 -18.08 -6.41
CA ALA A 42 14.21 -19.31 -7.18
C ALA A 42 14.93 -19.10 -8.53
N HIS A 43 14.83 -17.91 -9.15
CA HIS A 43 15.32 -17.61 -10.50
C HIS A 43 16.55 -16.67 -10.56
N HIS A 44 17.55 -16.88 -9.70
CA HIS A 44 18.88 -16.21 -9.70
C HIS A 44 18.98 -14.74 -9.24
N TYR A 45 17.90 -13.98 -9.03
CA TYR A 45 17.95 -12.60 -8.52
C TYR A 45 17.69 -12.54 -7.01
N ASN A 46 18.63 -13.11 -6.25
CA ASN A 46 18.43 -13.46 -4.85
C ASN A 46 18.14 -12.23 -3.96
N LEU A 47 18.93 -11.16 -4.08
CA LEU A 47 18.80 -9.98 -3.20
C LEU A 47 17.47 -9.23 -3.38
N ILE A 48 17.04 -9.01 -4.62
CA ILE A 48 15.82 -8.27 -4.91
C ILE A 48 14.59 -9.10 -4.51
N GLY A 49 14.61 -10.41 -4.74
CA GLY A 49 13.57 -11.33 -4.28
C GLY A 49 13.42 -11.32 -2.76
N TRP A 50 14.54 -11.33 -2.02
CA TRP A 50 14.54 -11.21 -0.55
C TRP A 50 13.96 -9.88 -0.06
N ILE A 51 14.31 -8.76 -0.69
CA ILE A 51 13.77 -7.44 -0.32
C ILE A 51 12.25 -7.41 -0.54
N ILE A 52 11.77 -7.89 -1.69
CA ILE A 52 10.34 -7.93 -2.02
C ILE A 52 9.57 -8.83 -1.07
N LEU A 53 10.13 -10.00 -0.74
CA LEU A 53 9.54 -10.94 0.20
C LEU A 53 9.44 -10.34 1.61
N LEU A 54 10.52 -9.70 2.08
CA LEU A 54 10.55 -9.05 3.40
C LEU A 54 9.52 -7.92 3.46
N MET A 55 9.37 -7.14 2.38
CA MET A 55 8.34 -6.10 2.26
C MET A 55 6.92 -6.69 2.33
N GLY A 56 6.67 -7.82 1.64
CA GLY A 56 5.39 -8.52 1.73
C GLY A 56 5.07 -9.03 3.14
N ILE A 57 6.07 -9.57 3.85
CA ILE A 57 5.93 -10.04 5.24
C ILE A 57 5.63 -8.87 6.18
N VAL A 58 6.30 -7.73 6.03
CA VAL A 58 6.05 -6.53 6.84
C VAL A 58 4.63 -6.00 6.61
N ALA A 59 4.16 -5.96 5.36
CA ALA A 59 2.78 -5.57 5.04
C ALA A 59 1.74 -6.52 5.68
N LEU A 60 2.00 -7.83 5.64
CA LEU A 60 1.14 -8.82 6.29
C LEU A 60 1.16 -8.70 7.83
N GLY A 61 2.34 -8.48 8.40
CA GLY A 61 2.53 -8.25 9.83
C GLY A 61 1.76 -7.01 10.31
N TYR A 62 1.79 -5.94 9.52
CA TYR A 62 1.00 -4.74 9.81
C TYR A 62 -0.51 -4.99 9.75
N PHE A 63 -0.98 -5.75 8.76
CA PHE A 63 -2.39 -6.14 8.67
C PHE A 63 -2.85 -6.91 9.92
N ILE A 64 -2.04 -7.89 10.37
CA ILE A 64 -2.32 -8.65 11.61
C ILE A 64 -2.28 -7.71 12.82
N TYR A 65 -1.28 -6.84 12.93
CA TYR A 65 -1.16 -5.86 14.01
C TYR A 65 -2.39 -4.96 14.09
N GLN A 66 -2.87 -4.44 12.96
CA GLN A 66 -4.03 -3.57 12.89
C GLN A 66 -5.32 -4.31 13.28
N LYS A 67 -5.44 -5.59 12.89
CA LYS A 67 -6.56 -6.47 13.28
C LYS A 67 -6.56 -6.79 14.78
N THR A 68 -5.38 -6.99 15.36
CA THR A 68 -5.20 -7.34 16.77
C THR A 68 -5.34 -6.14 17.69
N VAL A 69 -4.69 -5.02 17.37
CA VAL A 69 -4.54 -3.90 18.31
C VAL A 69 -5.70 -2.91 18.24
N LYS A 70 -6.49 -2.85 17.15
CA LYS A 70 -7.61 -1.90 16.90
C LYS A 70 -7.29 -0.40 17.13
N ARG A 71 -6.11 -0.06 17.65
CA ARG A 71 -5.56 1.29 17.82
C ARG A 71 -4.75 1.62 16.59
N SER A 72 -5.36 2.38 15.69
CA SER A 72 -4.71 2.84 14.48
C SER A 72 -3.87 4.09 14.79
N ASN A 73 -2.56 3.90 14.95
CA ASN A 73 -1.64 5.03 15.00
C ASN A 73 -1.53 5.65 13.61
N HIS A 74 -1.96 6.91 13.48
CA HIS A 74 -1.98 7.63 12.21
C HIS A 74 -0.60 7.67 11.53
N PHE A 75 0.47 7.85 12.30
CA PHE A 75 1.85 7.83 11.77
C PHE A 75 2.24 6.48 11.15
N LEU A 76 1.84 5.37 11.79
CA LEU A 76 2.12 4.03 11.25
C LEU A 76 1.38 3.77 9.94
N ALA A 77 0.14 4.26 9.81
CA ALA A 77 -0.63 4.12 8.57
C ALA A 77 0.03 4.87 7.40
N ILE A 78 0.53 6.10 7.62
CA ILE A 78 1.27 6.85 6.60
C ILE A 78 2.56 6.11 6.21
N GLY A 79 3.33 5.66 7.21
CA GLY A 79 4.56 4.92 6.97
C GLY A 79 4.34 3.66 6.14
N MET A 80 3.26 2.93 6.42
CA MET A 80 2.90 1.74 5.65
C MET A 80 2.47 2.05 4.22
N HIS A 81 1.68 3.09 3.97
CA HIS A 81 1.33 3.46 2.60
C HIS A 81 2.56 3.88 1.78
N LEU A 82 3.51 4.58 2.40
CA LEU A 82 4.78 4.94 1.77
C LEU A 82 5.59 3.67 1.44
N PHE A 83 5.69 2.76 2.41
CA PHE A 83 6.38 1.49 2.26
C PHE A 83 5.77 0.62 1.13
N GLU A 84 4.44 0.53 1.06
CA GLU A 84 3.73 -0.18 0.00
C GLU A 84 3.94 0.45 -1.38
N SER A 85 3.95 1.77 -1.46
CA SER A 85 4.25 2.47 -2.71
C SER A 85 5.66 2.11 -3.20
N ILE A 86 6.66 2.17 -2.31
CA ILE A 86 8.04 1.79 -2.63
C ILE A 86 8.12 0.32 -3.08
N ALA A 87 7.46 -0.59 -2.34
CA ALA A 87 7.43 -2.02 -2.67
C ALA A 87 6.80 -2.28 -4.05
N LEU A 88 5.70 -1.59 -4.39
CA LEU A 88 5.04 -1.68 -5.70
C LEU A 88 5.89 -1.10 -6.83
N PHE A 89 6.61 0.00 -6.59
CA PHE A 89 7.58 0.54 -7.54
C PHE A 89 8.74 -0.44 -7.80
N LEU A 90 9.28 -1.04 -6.73
CA LEU A 90 10.33 -2.06 -6.85
C LEU A 90 9.84 -3.28 -7.63
N THR A 91 8.61 -3.72 -7.34
CA THR A 91 7.97 -4.84 -8.02
C THR A 91 7.72 -4.54 -9.51
N THR A 92 7.31 -3.31 -9.82
CA THR A 92 7.16 -2.83 -11.21
C THR A 92 8.48 -2.90 -11.96
N TYR A 93 9.57 -2.41 -11.34
CA TYR A 93 10.90 -2.49 -11.92
C TYR A 93 11.32 -3.95 -12.21
N VAL A 94 11.03 -4.87 -11.28
CA VAL A 94 11.29 -6.31 -11.50
C VAL A 94 10.45 -6.87 -12.65
N TYR A 95 9.18 -6.49 -12.77
CA TYR A 95 8.35 -6.94 -13.88
C TYR A 95 8.82 -6.41 -15.24
N PHE A 96 9.41 -5.21 -15.29
CA PHE A 96 10.05 -4.69 -16.49
C PHE A 96 11.26 -5.52 -16.90
N ILE A 97 12.11 -5.91 -15.94
CA ILE A 97 13.28 -6.79 -16.20
C ILE A 97 12.83 -8.18 -16.66
N GLU A 98 11.70 -8.69 -16.17
CA GLU A 98 11.13 -9.97 -16.63
C GLU A 98 10.51 -9.91 -18.03
N GLY A 99 10.42 -8.72 -18.64
CA GLY A 99 9.79 -8.55 -19.95
C GLY A 99 8.27 -8.79 -19.95
N LYS A 100 7.62 -8.80 -18.78
CA LYS A 100 6.16 -8.93 -18.72
C LYS A 100 5.55 -7.60 -19.18
N THR A 101 4.71 -7.64 -20.21
CA THR A 101 4.19 -6.41 -20.84
C THR A 101 2.99 -5.79 -20.16
N PHE A 102 2.21 -6.52 -19.35
CA PHE A 102 0.96 -6.00 -18.78
C PHE A 102 1.04 -5.74 -17.26
N LEU A 103 1.70 -6.63 -16.51
CA LEU A 103 1.82 -6.54 -15.06
C LEU A 103 2.54 -5.26 -14.56
N PRO A 104 3.66 -4.79 -15.15
CA PRO A 104 4.35 -3.60 -14.65
C PRO A 104 3.50 -2.33 -14.73
N TYR A 105 2.64 -2.21 -15.74
CA TYR A 105 1.75 -1.04 -15.86
C TYR A 105 0.71 -1.02 -14.75
N ILE A 106 0.12 -2.18 -14.42
CA ILE A 106 -0.85 -2.30 -13.33
C ILE A 106 -0.19 -2.00 -11.99
N THR A 107 0.97 -2.61 -11.71
CA THR A 107 1.68 -2.38 -10.44
C THR A 107 2.24 -0.96 -10.32
N GLY A 108 2.63 -0.35 -11.44
CA GLY A 108 3.07 1.03 -11.49
C GLY A 108 1.94 2.01 -11.22
N LEU A 109 0.78 1.81 -11.86
CA LEU A 109 -0.43 2.59 -11.56
C LEU A 109 -0.88 2.43 -10.12
N ALA A 110 -0.82 1.21 -9.57
CA ALA A 110 -1.08 0.98 -8.15
C ALA A 110 -0.09 1.77 -7.28
N GLY A 111 1.22 1.70 -7.57
CA GLY A 111 2.26 2.43 -6.83
C GLY A 111 2.03 3.95 -6.80
N ILE A 112 1.63 4.53 -7.95
CA ILE A 112 1.24 5.95 -8.05
C ILE A 112 -0.01 6.24 -7.21
N GLY A 113 -1.03 5.37 -7.26
CA GLY A 113 -2.24 5.49 -6.45
C GLY A 113 -1.94 5.53 -4.95
N PHE A 114 -1.06 4.65 -4.47
CA PHE A 114 -0.59 4.64 -3.09
C PHE A 114 0.23 5.89 -2.71
N LEU A 115 1.02 6.42 -3.64
CA LEU A 115 1.77 7.65 -3.44
C LEU A 115 0.83 8.85 -3.27
N ILE A 116 -0.19 8.95 -4.13
CA ILE A 116 -1.24 9.98 -4.02
C ILE A 116 -2.00 9.84 -2.71
N ALA A 117 -2.38 8.62 -2.33
CA ALA A 117 -3.03 8.35 -1.05
C ALA A 117 -2.18 8.83 0.13
N THR A 118 -0.87 8.57 0.10
CA THR A 118 0.08 9.03 1.12
C THR A 118 0.16 10.55 1.18
N MET A 119 0.25 11.23 0.03
CA MET A 119 0.26 12.71 -0.03
C MET A 119 -1.03 13.34 0.51
N VAL A 120 -2.19 12.77 0.17
CA VAL A 120 -3.49 13.23 0.70
C VAL A 120 -3.55 13.04 2.21
N HIS A 121 -3.06 11.90 2.71
CA HIS A 121 -3.05 11.60 4.14
C HIS A 121 -2.13 12.57 4.91
N LEU A 122 -0.91 12.85 4.39
CA LEU A 122 0.03 13.83 4.96
C LEU A 122 -0.54 15.25 5.01
N LYS A 123 -1.22 15.68 3.93
CA LYS A 123 -1.86 17.00 3.87
C LYS A 123 -3.00 17.12 4.88
N HIS A 124 -3.68 16.02 5.20
CA HIS A 124 -4.72 15.98 6.21
C HIS A 124 -4.15 16.03 7.64
N SER A 125 -3.01 15.36 7.90
CA SER A 125 -2.33 15.39 9.20
C SER A 125 -1.84 16.79 9.57
N ARG A 126 -1.21 17.51 8.63
CA ARG A 126 -0.75 18.88 8.89
C ARG A 126 -1.88 19.83 9.28
N LYS A 127 -3.08 19.61 8.76
CA LYS A 127 -4.24 20.46 9.06
C LYS A 127 -4.82 20.25 10.46
N LYS A 128 -4.45 19.17 11.16
CA LYS A 128 -4.83 18.91 12.56
C LYS A 128 -3.83 19.46 13.57
N GLU A 129 -2.63 19.84 13.15
CA GLU A 129 -1.60 20.43 14.02
C GLU A 129 -1.68 21.97 14.05
N GLU A 130 -2.46 22.58 13.16
CA GLU A 130 -2.67 24.04 13.06
C GLU A 130 -4.03 24.52 13.66
N LEU A 131 -4.80 23.63 14.30
CA LEU A 131 -6.09 23.91 14.97
C LEU A 131 -5.99 23.56 16.45
#